data_AF-A0AAW0UMB4-F1
#
_entry.id   AF-A0AAW0UMB4-F1
#
_cell.length_a   1.000
_cell.length_b   1.000
_cell.length_c   1.000
_cell.angle_alpha   90.00
_cell.angle_beta   90.00
_cell.angle_gamma   90.00
#
_symmetry.space_group_name_H-M   'P 1'
#
loop_
_entity.id
_entity.type
_entity.pdbx_description
1 polymer ?
#
loop_
_entity_poly.entity_id
_entity_poly.type
_entity_poly.pdbx_seq_one_letter_code
_entity_poly.pdbx_strand_id
1 'polypeptide(L)'
;MFSAMFESLPYAMVMLVPFLMMLLITGGLMVNLASLPPYVGWIKYFSWFMYSNEALTVVQWEGVKNITCETGPHVPCLTEGRSVMQKFTFNYQHVPMDLVCMTVLFICFHTIGFLGLMSRARRK
;
A
#
# COMPACT_ATOMS: atom_id res chain seq x y z
N MET A 1 11.16 -7.55 10.48
CA MET A 1 12.46 -7.23 9.82
C MET A 1 13.30 -6.26 10.63
N PHE A 2 12.92 -4.99 10.80
CA PHE A 2 13.76 -3.97 11.45
C PHE A 2 14.21 -4.35 12.88
N SER A 3 13.33 -4.86 13.74
CA SER A 3 13.70 -5.33 15.08
C SER A 3 14.72 -6.48 15.09
N ALA A 4 14.74 -7.30 14.04
CA ALA A 4 15.67 -8.41 13.89
C ALA A 4 17.04 -7.97 13.35
N MET A 5 17.07 -6.87 12.57
CA MET A 5 18.28 -6.32 11.96
C MET A 5 19.08 -5.40 12.90
N PHE A 6 18.40 -4.63 13.75
CA PHE A 6 19.04 -3.64 14.63
C PHE A 6 19.10 -4.16 16.07
N GLU A 7 20.21 -3.92 16.78
CA GLU A 7 20.38 -4.31 18.19
C GLU A 7 19.63 -3.37 19.14
N SER A 8 19.55 -2.10 18.76
CA SER A 8 19.00 -1.02 19.56
C SER A 8 17.68 -0.53 18.98
N LEU A 9 16.65 -0.48 19.82
CA LEU A 9 15.31 -0.04 19.44
C LEU A 9 15.27 1.37 18.82
N PRO A 10 15.98 2.40 19.33
CA PRO A 10 15.94 3.74 18.75
C PRO A 10 16.39 3.77 17.29
N TYR A 11 17.45 3.03 16.95
CA TYR A 11 17.96 2.96 15.57
C TYR A 11 17.00 2.22 14.63
N ALA A 12 16.34 1.17 15.13
CA ALA A 12 15.29 0.49 14.37
C ALA A 12 14.15 1.46 14.01
N MET A 13 13.75 2.32 14.97
CA MET A 13 12.68 3.29 14.78
C MET A 13 13.04 4.39 13.79
N VAL A 14 14.29 4.90 13.83
CA VAL A 14 14.77 5.91 12.87
C VAL A 14 14.68 5.43 11.43
N MET A 15 14.87 4.12 11.18
CA MET A 15 14.70 3.53 9.84
C MET A 15 13.26 3.16 9.51
N LEU A 16 12.51 2.66 10.50
CA LEU A 16 11.12 2.23 10.34
C LEU A 16 10.21 3.40 9.97
N VAL A 17 10.33 4.54 10.64
CA VAL A 17 9.38 5.66 10.48
C VAL A 17 9.39 6.24 9.06
N PRO A 18 10.55 6.60 8.45
CA PRO A 18 10.58 7.07 7.07
C PRO A 18 10.12 6.00 6.07
N PHE A 19 10.47 4.73 6.32
CA PHE A 19 10.02 3.62 5.48
C PHE A 19 8.49 3.52 5.47
N LEU A 20 7.84 3.56 6.64
CA LEU A 20 6.38 3.57 6.75
C LEU A 20 5.75 4.79 6.05
N MET A 21 6.35 5.97 6.16
CA MET A 21 5.88 7.17 5.47
C MET A 21 5.90 7.00 3.95
N MET A 22 6.98 6.44 3.39
CA MET A 22 7.07 6.17 1.95
C MET A 22 5.97 5.23 1.48
N LEU A 23 5.67 4.18 2.25
CA LEU A 23 4.60 3.24 1.92
C LEU A 23 3.22 3.88 1.97
N LEU A 24 2.96 4.75 2.95
CA LEU A 24 1.68 5.45 3.10
C LEU A 24 1.44 6.45 1.96
N ILE A 25 2.44 7.26 1.62
CA ILE A 25 2.37 8.23 0.51
C ILE A 25 2.09 7.51 -0.81
N THR A 26 2.76 6.38 -1.02
CA THR A 26 2.58 5.54 -2.22
C THR A 26 1.40 4.56 -2.10
N GLY A 27 0.57 4.66 -1.06
CA GLY A 27 -0.58 3.79 -0.83
C GLY A 27 -1.82 4.12 -1.67
N GLY A 28 -1.79 5.21 -2.45
CA GLY A 28 -2.87 5.60 -3.36
C GLY A 28 -4.06 6.34 -2.72
N LEU A 29 -4.06 6.50 -1.40
CA LEU A 29 -5.07 7.31 -0.69
C LEU A 29 -4.70 8.81 -0.65
N MET A 30 -3.43 9.12 -0.42
CA MET A 30 -2.94 10.51 -0.26
C MET A 30 -2.62 11.18 -1.60
N VAL A 31 -2.13 10.40 -2.55
CA VAL A 31 -1.65 10.87 -3.86
C VAL A 31 -2.20 9.96 -4.93
N ASN A 32 -2.61 10.55 -6.07
CA ASN A 32 -2.98 9.77 -7.23
C ASN A 32 -1.74 9.07 -7.82
N LEU A 33 -1.76 7.73 -7.84
CA LEU A 33 -0.62 6.93 -8.31
C LEU A 33 -0.31 7.12 -9.80
N ALA A 34 -1.28 7.60 -10.59
CA ALA A 34 -1.09 7.91 -11.99
C ALA A 34 -0.36 9.24 -12.23
N SER A 35 -0.36 10.17 -11.26
CA SER A 35 0.37 11.43 -11.37
C SER A 35 1.83 11.35 -10.93
N LEU A 36 2.31 10.17 -10.50
CA LEU A 36 3.70 9.99 -10.08
C LEU A 36 4.64 10.00 -11.30
N PRO A 37 5.78 10.73 -11.23
CA PRO A 37 6.78 10.69 -12.29
C PRO A 37 7.30 9.27 -12.55
N PRO A 38 7.63 8.89 -13.80
CA PRO A 38 8.03 7.52 -14.14
C PRO A 38 9.23 7.00 -13.35
N TYR A 39 10.15 7.89 -12.97
CA TYR A 39 11.36 7.54 -12.23
C TYR A 39 11.13 7.19 -10.74
N VAL A 40 10.00 7.59 -10.15
CA VAL A 40 9.57 7.20 -8.79
C VAL A 40 8.34 6.28 -8.79
N GLY A 41 7.62 6.20 -9.90
CA GLY A 41 6.37 5.46 -10.02
C GLY A 41 6.49 3.97 -9.74
N TRP A 42 7.70 3.38 -9.85
CA TRP A 42 7.94 1.98 -9.52
C TRP A 42 7.95 1.69 -8.00
N ILE A 43 8.19 2.69 -7.16
CA ILE A 43 8.26 2.53 -5.70
C ILE A 43 6.92 2.04 -5.13
N LYS A 44 5.80 2.41 -5.76
CA LYS A 44 4.47 1.97 -5.34
C LYS A 44 4.31 0.44 -5.33
N TYR A 45 5.02 -0.29 -6.18
CA TYR A 45 4.97 -1.76 -6.23
C TYR A 45 5.65 -2.43 -5.02
N PHE A 46 6.43 -1.69 -4.24
CA PHE A 46 6.97 -2.16 -2.96
C PHE A 46 6.05 -1.82 -1.78
N SER A 47 4.93 -1.13 -2.04
CA SER A 47 3.99 -0.71 -1.00
C SER A 47 2.89 -1.73 -0.79
N TRP A 48 2.93 -2.46 0.33
CA TRP A 48 1.78 -3.29 0.72
C TRP A 48 0.53 -2.45 0.98
N PHE A 49 0.68 -1.17 1.35
CA PHE A 49 -0.44 -0.24 1.51
C PHE A 49 -1.16 0.01 0.19
N MET A 50 -0.45 0.08 -0.93
CA MET A 50 -1.05 0.24 -2.25
C MET A 50 -1.97 -0.94 -2.58
N TYR A 51 -1.43 -2.16 -2.51
CA TYR A 51 -2.18 -3.39 -2.75
C TYR A 51 -3.35 -3.57 -1.77
N SER A 52 -3.16 -3.25 -0.50
CA SER A 52 -4.23 -3.33 0.51
C SER A 52 -5.35 -2.31 0.24
N ASN A 53 -4.99 -1.10 -0.16
CA ASN A 53 -5.95 -0.03 -0.43
C ASN A 53 -6.78 -0.32 -1.67
N GLU A 54 -6.17 -0.87 -2.73
CA GLU A 54 -6.89 -1.35 -3.92
C GLU A 54 -7.89 -2.45 -3.55
N ALA A 55 -7.43 -3.51 -2.87
CA ALA A 55 -8.29 -4.61 -2.44
C ALA A 55 -9.43 -4.17 -1.52
N LEU A 56 -9.15 -3.31 -0.53
CA LEU A 56 -10.15 -2.80 0.41
C LEU A 56 -11.18 -1.91 -0.31
N THR A 57 -10.73 -1.06 -1.25
CA THR A 57 -11.62 -0.20 -2.02
C THR A 57 -12.56 -1.05 -2.89
N VAL A 58 -12.06 -2.11 -3.51
CA VAL A 58 -12.89 -3.04 -4.26
C VAL A 58 -13.95 -3.68 -3.36
N VAL A 59 -13.54 -4.27 -2.22
CA VAL A 59 -14.47 -4.90 -1.28
C VAL A 59 -15.51 -3.91 -0.73
N GLN A 60 -15.13 -2.66 -0.50
CA GLN A 60 -16.00 -1.63 0.06
C GLN A 60 -17.06 -1.14 -0.94
N TRP A 61 -16.70 -1.01 -2.21
CA TRP A 61 -17.54 -0.38 -3.23
C TRP A 61 -18.19 -1.38 -4.19
N GLU A 62 -17.81 -2.65 -4.12
CA GLU A 62 -18.47 -3.72 -4.85
C GLU A 62 -19.96 -3.79 -4.46
N GLY A 63 -20.83 -3.79 -5.47
CA GLY A 63 -22.28 -3.90 -5.28
C GLY A 63 -22.99 -2.64 -4.78
N VAL A 64 -22.28 -1.54 -4.50
CA VAL A 64 -22.91 -0.27 -4.10
C VAL A 64 -23.52 0.43 -5.33
N LYS A 65 -24.85 0.42 -5.41
CA LYS A 65 -25.62 0.94 -6.57
C LYS A 65 -26.17 2.36 -6.40
N ASN A 66 -26.21 2.90 -5.18
CA ASN A 66 -26.70 4.25 -4.95
C ASN A 66 -25.92 4.89 -3.79
N ILE A 67 -25.35 6.05 -4.08
CA ILE A 67 -24.70 6.94 -3.12
C ILE A 67 -25.44 8.27 -3.22
N THR A 68 -26.24 8.57 -2.21
CA THR A 68 -26.99 9.82 -2.17
C THR A 68 -26.02 10.99 -1.97
N CYS A 69 -25.90 11.87 -2.97
CA CYS A 69 -25.11 13.10 -2.87
C CYS A 69 -25.89 14.30 -3.38
N GLU A 70 -25.64 15.45 -2.76
CA GLU A 70 -26.12 16.75 -3.26
C GLU A 70 -25.17 17.25 -4.34
N THR A 71 -25.70 17.62 -5.50
CA THR A 71 -24.90 18.17 -6.59
C THR A 71 -24.50 19.60 -6.26
N GLY A 72 -23.33 19.78 -5.65
CA GLY A 72 -22.71 21.07 -5.39
C GLY A 72 -21.63 21.42 -6.44
N PRO A 73 -21.35 22.71 -6.69
CA PRO A 73 -20.36 23.14 -7.69
C PRO A 73 -18.91 22.79 -7.34
N HIS A 74 -18.61 22.39 -6.11
CA HIS A 74 -17.24 22.17 -5.61
C HIS A 74 -16.89 20.71 -5.30
N VAL A 75 -17.86 19.79 -5.35
CA VAL A 75 -17.63 18.37 -5.02
C VAL A 75 -18.20 17.46 -6.11
N PRO A 76 -17.39 16.57 -6.72
CA PRO A 76 -17.90 15.61 -7.68
C PRO A 76 -18.82 14.61 -6.98
N CYS A 77 -20.10 14.63 -7.36
CA CYS A 77 -21.12 13.70 -6.87
C CYS A 77 -20.96 12.35 -7.60
N LEU A 78 -20.48 11.33 -6.89
CA LEU A 78 -20.33 9.97 -7.39
C LEU A 78 -21.53 9.16 -6.88
N THR A 79 -22.39 8.72 -7.79
CA THR A 79 -23.69 8.10 -7.46
C THR A 79 -23.62 6.57 -7.34
N GLU A 80 -22.55 5.94 -7.82
CA GLU A 80 -22.34 4.49 -7.76
C GLU A 80 -20.94 4.15 -7.27
N GLY A 81 -20.79 3.00 -6.61
CA GLY A 81 -19.47 2.49 -6.18
C GLY A 81 -18.53 2.25 -7.36
N ARG A 82 -19.05 1.91 -8.55
CA ARG A 82 -18.23 1.80 -9.77
C ARG A 82 -17.58 3.11 -10.17
N SER A 83 -18.29 4.23 -10.06
CA SER A 83 -17.75 5.57 -10.34
C SER A 83 -16.65 5.95 -9.35
N VAL A 84 -16.75 5.48 -8.10
CA VAL A 84 -15.69 5.62 -7.10
C VAL A 84 -14.46 4.81 -7.49
N MET A 85 -14.62 3.52 -7.81
CA MET A 85 -13.50 2.65 -8.21
C MET A 85 -12.78 3.14 -9.47
N GLN A 86 -13.54 3.63 -10.48
CA GLN A 86 -12.97 4.21 -11.70
C GLN A 86 -12.12 5.46 -11.42
N LYS A 87 -12.54 6.30 -10.47
CA LYS A 87 -11.77 7.51 -10.09
C LYS A 87 -10.40 7.16 -9.52
N PHE A 88 -10.27 6.03 -8.84
CA PHE A 88 -9.00 5.55 -8.30
C PHE A 88 -8.25 4.59 -9.24
N THR A 89 -8.76 4.34 -10.46
CA THR A 89 -8.18 3.42 -11.46
C THR A 89 -8.06 1.97 -10.95
N PHE A 90 -8.93 1.58 -10.01
CA PHE A 90 -8.90 0.24 -9.42
C PHE A 90 -9.84 -0.69 -10.17
N ASN A 91 -9.37 -1.91 -10.46
CA ASN A 91 -10.13 -2.92 -11.19
C ASN A 91 -10.22 -4.21 -10.37
N TYR A 92 -11.42 -4.78 -10.31
CA TYR A 92 -11.69 -6.05 -9.63
C TYR A 92 -10.74 -7.18 -10.06
N GLN A 93 -10.30 -7.16 -11.32
CA GLN A 93 -9.38 -8.17 -11.87
C GLN A 93 -7.97 -8.13 -11.24
N HIS A 94 -7.60 -7.07 -10.54
CA HIS A 94 -6.28 -6.93 -9.92
C HIS A 94 -6.22 -7.48 -8.50
N VAL A 95 -7.35 -7.66 -7.81
CA VAL A 95 -7.36 -8.13 -6.40
C VAL A 95 -6.59 -9.44 -6.18
N PRO A 96 -6.73 -10.49 -7.02
CA PRO A 96 -5.92 -11.70 -6.84
C PRO A 96 -4.42 -11.45 -7.01
N MET A 97 -4.04 -10.59 -7.95
CA MET A 97 -2.64 -10.20 -8.17
C MET A 97 -2.11 -9.39 -6.98
N ASP A 98 -2.93 -8.51 -6.41
CA ASP A 98 -2.57 -7.69 -5.24
C ASP A 98 -2.29 -8.58 -4.03
N LEU A 99 -3.13 -9.58 -3.79
CA LEU A 99 -2.92 -10.58 -2.72
C LEU A 99 -1.64 -11.39 -2.93
N VAL A 100 -1.35 -11.79 -4.18
CA VAL A 100 -0.10 -12.49 -4.52
C VAL A 100 1.10 -11.59 -4.26
N CYS A 101 1.08 -10.34 -4.72
CA CYS A 101 2.16 -9.37 -4.51
C CYS A 101 2.40 -9.11 -3.02
N MET A 102 1.33 -8.93 -2.25
CA MET A 102 1.41 -8.78 -0.79
C MET A 102 2.04 -9.99 -0.11
N THR A 103 1.64 -11.20 -0.52
CA THR A 103 2.20 -12.45 0.02
C THR A 103 3.69 -12.57 -0.29
N VAL A 104 4.10 -12.24 -1.51
CA VAL A 104 5.51 -12.20 -1.92
C VAL A 104 6.29 -11.19 -1.07
N LEU A 105 5.78 -9.96 -0.91
CA LEU A 105 6.42 -8.93 -0.07
C LEU A 105 6.55 -9.39 1.39
N PHE A 106 5.52 -10.03 1.94
CA PHE A 106 5.56 -10.60 3.28
C PHE A 106 6.71 -11.62 3.44
N ILE A 107 6.82 -12.57 2.50
CA ILE A 107 7.88 -13.59 2.51
C ILE A 107 9.26 -12.93 2.38
N CYS A 108 9.41 -11.96 1.47
CA CYS A 108 10.66 -11.23 1.27
C CYS A 108 11.11 -10.51 2.55
N PHE A 109 10.24 -9.71 3.19
CA PHE A 109 10.60 -8.99 4.41
C PHE A 109 10.90 -9.93 5.60
N HIS A 110 10.21 -11.07 5.70
CA HIS A 110 10.52 -12.07 6.72
C HIS A 110 11.85 -12.76 6.45
N THR A 111 12.14 -13.08 5.20
CA THR A 111 13.43 -13.65 4.79
C THR A 111 14.58 -12.69 5.10
N ILE A 112 14.45 -11.40 4.76
CA ILE A 112 15.45 -10.37 5.13
C ILE A 112 15.61 -10.27 6.65
N GLY A 113 14.50 -10.32 7.39
CA GLY A 113 14.54 -10.33 8.86
C GLY A 113 15.27 -11.54 9.43
N PHE A 114 15.03 -12.73 8.87
CA PHE A 114 15.69 -13.97 9.25
C PHE A 114 17.20 -13.93 8.95
N LEU A 115 17.58 -13.49 7.75
CA LEU A 115 18.99 -13.31 7.37
C LEU A 115 19.70 -12.27 8.26
N GLY A 116 19.02 -11.16 8.58
CA GLY A 116 19.50 -10.17 9.52
C GLY A 116 19.77 -10.77 10.91
N LEU A 117 18.80 -11.53 11.43
CA LEU A 117 18.95 -12.23 12.70
C LEU A 117 20.09 -13.24 12.68
N MET A 118 20.20 -14.07 11.63
CA MET A 118 21.29 -15.04 11.47
C MET A 118 22.66 -14.35 11.44
N SER A 119 22.78 -13.25 10.71
CA SER A 119 24.04 -12.51 10.61
C SER A 119 24.47 -11.96 11.98
N ARG A 120 23.51 -11.51 12.80
CA ARG A 120 23.76 -11.03 14.16
C ARG A 120 24.10 -12.18 15.10
N ALA A 121 23.37 -13.29 15.02
CA ALA A 121 23.60 -14.46 15.85
C ALA A 121 24.97 -15.11 15.59
N ARG A 122 25.52 -14.98 14.37
CA ARG A 122 26.87 -15.48 14.02
C ARG A 122 28.01 -14.50 14.32
N ARG A 123 27.71 -13.22 14.55
CA ARG A 123 28.71 -12.19 14.90
C ARG A 123 28.94 -12.10 16.42
N LYS A 124 28.03 -12.65 17.21
CA LYS A 124 28.23 -12.93 18.64
C LYS A 124 28.80 -14.33 18.81
#